data_AF-H3G5L6-F1
#
_entry.id   AF-H3G5L6-F1
#
_cell.length_a   1.000
_cell.length_b   1.000
_cell.length_c   1.000
_cell.angle_alpha   90.00
_cell.angle_beta   90.00
_cell.angle_gamma   90.00
#
_symmetry.space_group_name_H-M   'P 1'
#
loop_
_entity.id
_entity.type
_entity.pdbx_description
1 polymer ?
#
loop_
_entity_poly.entity_id
_entity_poly.type
_entity_poly.pdbx_seq_one_letter_code
_entity_poly.pdbx_strand_id
1 'polypeptide(L)' 'IKYICGDCGIVNYLSARDPIRCRACGYRIMYKARTKRLIQFEAR' A
#
# COMPACT_ATOMS: atom_id res chain seq x y z
N ILE A 1 -4.00 -2.92 -7.34
CA ILE A 1 -2.96 -1.94 -6.92
C ILE A 1 -2.21 -2.53 -5.73
N LYS A 2 -0.91 -2.22 -5.55
CA LYS A 2 -0.13 -2.74 -4.42
C LYS A 2 -0.34 -1.86 -3.18
N TYR A 3 -0.87 -2.46 -2.13
CA TYR A 3 -1.03 -1.86 -0.81
C TYR A 3 -0.13 -2.58 0.19
N ILE A 4 0.37 -1.87 1.19
CA ILE A 4 1.22 -2.39 2.25
C ILE A 4 0.42 -2.30 3.54
N CYS A 5 0.30 -3.39 4.28
CA CYS A 5 -0.38 -3.38 5.57
C CYS A 5 0.40 -2.52 6.58
N GLY A 6 -0.29 -1.68 7.35
CA GLY A 6 0.36 -0.82 8.34
C GLY A 6 0.95 -1.55 9.55
N ASP A 7 0.49 -2.77 9.82
CA ASP A 7 0.92 -3.57 10.98
C ASP A 7 1.96 -4.61 10.58
N CYS A 8 1.61 -5.57 9.71
CA CYS A 8 2.53 -6.64 9.33
C CYS A 8 3.46 -6.31 8.16
N GLY A 9 3.32 -5.14 7.51
CA GLY A 9 4.16 -4.74 6.37
C GLY A 9 4.00 -5.56 5.10
N ILE A 10 3.08 -6.54 5.07
CA ILE A 10 2.88 -7.43 3.93
C ILE A 10 2.21 -6.68 2.78
N VAL A 11 2.65 -6.97 1.56
CA VAL A 11 2.06 -6.44 0.33
C VAL A 11 0.76 -7.19 0.02
N ASN A 12 -0.33 -6.45 -0.04
CA ASN A 12 -1.66 -6.93 -0.41
C ASN A 12 -2.04 -6.37 -1.80
N TYR A 13 -2.60 -7.23 -2.63
CA TYR A 13 -3.16 -6.86 -3.94
C TYR A 13 -4.66 -6.72 -3.80
N LEU A 14 -5.14 -5.47 -3.72
CA LEU A 14 -6.55 -5.13 -3.62
C LEU A 14 -7.04 -4.45 -4.90
N SER A 15 -8.28 -4.74 -5.26
CA SER A 15 -9.09 -4.08 -6.29
C SER A 15 -10.02 -3.04 -5.64
N ALA A 16 -10.57 -2.11 -6.42
CA ALA A 16 -11.34 -0.97 -5.89
C ALA A 16 -12.61 -1.34 -5.11
N ARG A 17 -13.18 -2.53 -5.35
CA ARG A 17 -14.39 -3.03 -4.67
C ARG A 17 -14.08 -4.08 -3.59
N ASP A 18 -12.81 -4.46 -3.43
CA ASP A 18 -12.43 -5.44 -2.43
C ASP A 18 -12.46 -4.83 -1.02
N PRO A 19 -12.88 -5.58 0.00
CA PRO A 19 -12.85 -5.10 1.38
C PRO A 19 -11.39 -4.84 1.82
N ILE A 20 -11.17 -3.70 2.48
CA ILE A 20 -9.84 -3.31 2.98
C ILE A 20 -9.52 -4.12 4.23
N ARG A 21 -8.97 -5.32 4.04
CA ARG A 21 -8.51 -6.23 5.09
C ARG A 21 -7.23 -6.92 4.67
N CYS A 22 -6.24 -6.95 5.55
CA CYS A 22 -5.02 -7.70 5.30
C CYS A 22 -5.30 -9.21 5.41
N ARG A 23 -4.84 -9.99 4.43
CA ARG A 23 -5.06 -11.46 4.41
C ARG A 23 -4.28 -12.22 5.48
N ALA A 24 -3.23 -11.63 6.03
CA ALA A 24 -2.37 -12.29 7.02
C ALA A 24 -2.77 -11.98 8.47
N CYS A 25 -3.04 -10.71 8.80
CA CYS A 25 -3.31 -10.28 10.18
C CYS A 25 -4.73 -9.73 10.41
N GLY A 26 -5.55 -9.55 9.37
CA GLY A 26 -6.91 -8.99 9.51
C GLY A 26 -6.97 -7.48 9.77
N TYR A 27 -5.83 -6.79 9.84
CA TYR A 27 -5.76 -5.33 10.00
C TYR A 27 -6.37 -4.60 8.80
N ARG A 28 -6.95 -3.42 9.04
CA ARG A 28 -7.80 -2.70 8.07
C ARG A 28 -7.20 -1.40 7.52
N ILE A 29 -6.02 -0.99 8.00
CA ILE A 29 -5.33 0.19 7.49
C ILE A 29 -4.19 -0.27 6.58
N MET A 30 -4.13 0.30 5.38
CA MET A 30 -3.08 0.01 4.40
C MET A 30 -2.55 1.29 3.75
N TYR A 31 -1.27 1.28 3.44
CA TYR A 31 -0.57 2.33 2.72
C TYR A 31 -0.46 1.97 1.24
N LYS A 32 -0.55 2.95 0.34
CA LYS A 32 -0.27 2.74 -1.08
C LYS A 32 1.23 2.62 -1.30
N ALA A 33 1.67 1.64 -2.08
CA ALA A 33 3.09 1.50 -2.41
C ALA A 33 3.62 2.73 -3.19
N ARG A 34 4.87 3.13 -2.91
CA ARG A 34 5.58 4.19 -3.64
C ARG A 34 5.63 3.88 -5.15
N THR A 35 5.56 4.92 -5.97
CA THR A 35 5.73 4.78 -7.41
C THR A 35 7.16 4.37 -7.77
N LYS A 36 7.32 3.52 -8.78
CA LYS A 36 8.64 3.19 -9.35
C LYS A 36 9.18 4.28 -10.29
N ARG A 37 8.34 5.25 -10.65
CA ARG A 37 8.74 6.39 -11.46
C ARG A 37 9.66 7.30 -10.64
N LEU A 38 10.79 7.67 -11.22
CA LEU A 38 11.70 8.66 -10.65
C LEU A 38 10.98 10.02 -10.62
N ILE A 39 11.06 10.69 -9.48
CA ILE A 39 10.53 12.04 -9.29
C ILE A 39 11.74 12.92 -9.00
N GLN A 40 11.92 13.96 -9.81
CA GLN A 40 12.97 14.96 -9.63
C GLN A 40 12.41 16.11 -8.79
N PHE A 41 13.18 16.55 -7.80
CA PHE A 41 12.84 17.66 -6.93
C PHE A 41 13.92 18.74 -7.08
N GLU A 42 13.53 20.02 -7.09
CA GLU A 42 14.46 21.15 -7.04
C GLU A 42 14.75 21.53 -5.57
N ALA A 43 16.02 21.80 -5.25
CA ALA A 43 16.44 22.23 -3.91
C ALA A 43 16.36 23.75 -3.80
N ARG A 44 15.15 24.29 -3.68
CA ARG A 44 14.91 25.73 -3.43
C ARG A 44 14.69 26.00 -1.95
#